data_AF-C5XMP7-F1
#
_entry.id   AF-C5XMP7-F1
#
_cell.length_a   1.000
_cell.length_b   1.000
_cell.length_c   1.000
_cell.angle_alpha   90.00
_cell.angle_beta   90.00
_cell.angle_gamma   90.00
#
_symmetry.space_group_name_H-M   'P 1'
#
loop_
_entity.id
_entity.type
_entity.pdbx_description
1 polymer ?
#
loop_
_entity_poly.entity_id
_entity_poly.type
_entity_poly.pdbx_seq_one_letter_code
_entity_poly.pdbx_strand_id
1 'polypeptide(L)'
;MTLGAAADDMEAAGGERISGRRARFTEDWCCCACAGLFLGPNPMMARYMYALIFLVTNLLAWTLRDYGDSALAELQRLKVCQGARYCLGAEGVLRVSLGCFLFFFVMFLSTVNTRKVHECRNSWHSEWWPVKLVLWLGLTVVTFLAPSPLVQLYGKVAHFGAGAFLVIQLISVTRFIMWLNDWCRSEISQKRCHLQIQVVSIVTYVGSLLGIVLMYVWYAPSLSCKLNILFITVTLVLVQLMTFVSMSSKVKAGYLAPGLMGIYVVFLCWSAIRSEPHTEVCNKKAEVATSADWVNIASFVIAVIVIVAATFSTGIDSKCLQFKQAEGESEEDDIPYGFGFFHLVFAMGAMYFAMIFVGWNASHTMERWTIDVGWASTWVRIGNEWLAALVYIWMMIAPVIWKTRQVGSSAETET
;
A
#
# COMPACT_ATOMS: atom_id res chain seq x y z
N MET A 1 -54.07 41.42 25.18
CA MET A 1 -53.87 41.89 26.56
C MET A 1 -52.80 41.03 27.18
N THR A 2 -51.63 41.62 27.34
CA THR A 2 -50.40 41.02 27.86
C THR A 2 -50.29 41.23 29.37
N LEU A 3 -49.66 40.24 30.01
CA LEU A 3 -48.76 40.35 31.18
C LEU A 3 -49.37 40.65 32.57
N GLY A 4 -49.41 39.59 33.39
CA GLY A 4 -49.07 39.63 34.82
C GLY A 4 -47.79 38.78 35.03
N ALA A 5 -47.19 38.68 36.20
CA ALA A 5 -47.26 39.38 37.47
C ALA A 5 -46.14 38.78 38.34
N ALA A 6 -45.65 39.60 39.27
CA ALA A 6 -45.04 39.24 40.55
C ALA A 6 -43.68 38.51 40.60
N ALA A 7 -42.96 38.88 41.66
CA ALA A 7 -41.58 38.59 42.00
C ALA A 7 -41.49 37.56 43.14
N ASP A 8 -40.25 37.10 43.34
CA ASP A 8 -39.64 36.37 44.46
C ASP A 8 -39.72 34.82 44.50
N ASP A 9 -38.54 34.20 44.36
CA ASP A 9 -37.97 33.05 45.12
C ASP A 9 -36.52 32.80 44.58
N MET A 10 -35.44 33.04 45.36
CA MET A 10 -34.64 32.07 46.16
C MET A 10 -34.01 30.95 45.29
N GLU A 11 -32.71 30.59 45.28
CA GLU A 11 -31.64 30.60 46.28
C GLU A 11 -30.27 30.20 45.64
N ALA A 12 -29.17 30.64 46.28
CA ALA A 12 -27.79 30.11 46.38
C ALA A 12 -27.18 29.10 45.37
N ALA A 13 -25.97 29.40 44.86
CA ALA A 13 -24.74 28.56 44.94
C ALA A 13 -23.66 29.05 43.94
N GLY A 14 -22.44 29.34 44.39
CA GLY A 14 -21.36 29.69 43.45
C GLY A 14 -20.02 30.10 44.04
N GLY A 15 -19.57 29.47 45.13
CA GLY A 15 -18.21 29.68 45.67
C GLY A 15 -17.39 28.39 45.57
N GLU A 16 -16.60 28.25 44.50
CA GLU A 16 -15.33 27.47 44.40
C GLU A 16 -14.92 27.30 42.93
N ARG A 17 -14.18 28.27 42.37
CA ARG A 17 -13.48 28.05 41.07
C ARG A 17 -12.32 29.01 40.79
N ILE A 18 -11.43 29.26 41.76
CA ILE A 18 -10.26 30.16 41.60
C ILE A 18 -8.89 29.46 41.80
N SER A 19 -8.81 28.12 41.74
CA SER A 19 -7.52 27.40 41.84
C SER A 19 -6.95 26.89 40.50
N GLY A 20 -7.78 26.71 39.46
CA GLY A 20 -7.38 26.02 38.22
C GLY A 20 -6.68 26.86 37.14
N ARG A 21 -6.50 28.17 37.32
CA ARG A 21 -6.08 29.07 36.23
C ARG A 21 -4.57 29.37 36.17
N ARG A 22 -3.77 28.90 37.15
CA ARG A 22 -2.32 29.18 37.21
C ARG A 22 -1.42 28.04 36.70
N ALA A 23 -1.96 26.82 36.51
CA ALA A 23 -1.19 25.67 36.03
C ALA A 23 -1.20 25.48 34.49
N ARG A 24 -1.95 26.31 33.74
CA ARG A 24 -2.10 26.18 32.27
C ARG A 24 -1.19 27.13 31.47
N PHE A 25 -0.29 27.86 32.12
CA PHE A 25 0.48 28.93 31.45
C PHE A 25 1.92 28.54 31.08
N THR A 26 2.34 27.29 31.33
CA THR A 26 3.72 26.84 31.07
C THR A 26 3.87 25.84 29.92
N GLU A 27 2.79 25.39 29.26
CA GLU A 27 2.87 24.47 28.10
C GLU A 27 2.73 25.16 26.72
N ASP A 28 2.31 26.43 26.66
CA ASP A 28 2.03 27.10 25.37
C ASP A 28 3.25 27.75 24.69
N TRP A 29 4.45 27.65 25.28
CA TRP A 29 5.62 28.43 24.83
C TRP A 29 6.54 27.73 23.82
N CYS A 30 6.30 26.45 23.48
CA CYS A 30 7.17 25.75 22.54
C CYS A 30 6.67 25.73 21.08
N CYS A 31 5.43 26.17 20.81
CA CYS A 31 4.80 25.98 19.49
C CYS A 31 4.71 27.22 18.59
N CYS A 32 5.01 28.44 19.07
CA CYS A 32 4.74 29.66 18.29
C CYS A 32 5.95 30.35 17.65
N ALA A 33 7.16 29.78 17.68
CA ALA A 33 8.36 30.54 17.28
C ALA A 33 8.69 30.56 15.77
N CYS A 34 7.94 29.90 14.88
CA CYS A 34 8.18 29.97 13.42
C CYS A 34 6.88 29.98 12.60
N ALA A 35 5.95 30.90 12.90
CA ALA A 35 4.83 31.20 12.01
C ALA A 35 5.26 32.29 11.01
N GLY A 36 5.62 31.90 9.79
CA GLY A 36 6.05 32.89 8.80
C GLY A 36 6.45 32.38 7.43
N LEU A 37 5.78 31.36 6.87
CA LEU A 37 5.54 31.18 5.43
C LEU A 37 4.72 29.88 5.24
N PHE A 38 3.62 29.97 4.49
CA PHE A 38 2.66 28.89 4.15
C PHE A 38 1.50 28.67 5.14
N LEU A 39 0.33 28.40 4.53
CA LEU A 39 -0.97 28.15 5.14
C LEU A 39 -0.85 27.18 6.34
N GLY A 40 -1.72 27.36 7.35
CA GLY A 40 -1.75 26.52 8.57
C GLY A 40 -1.82 25.01 8.30
N PRO A 41 -1.76 24.17 9.36
CA PRO A 41 -1.42 22.76 9.25
C PRO A 41 -2.48 22.02 8.44
N ASN A 42 -2.15 21.69 7.18
CA ASN A 42 -3.05 20.99 6.27
C ASN A 42 -2.58 19.54 6.08
N PRO A 43 -3.11 18.56 6.86
CA PRO A 43 -2.73 17.15 6.75
C PRO A 43 -3.10 16.52 5.39
N MET A 44 -4.04 17.12 4.66
CA MET A 44 -4.44 16.70 3.31
C MET A 44 -3.44 17.14 2.25
N MET A 45 -2.73 18.25 2.45
CA MET A 45 -1.62 18.64 1.57
C MET A 45 -0.35 17.85 1.91
N ALA A 46 -0.12 17.59 3.21
CA ALA A 46 1.09 16.92 3.69
C ALA A 46 1.31 15.52 3.08
N ARG A 47 0.23 14.73 2.91
CA ARG A 47 0.31 13.41 2.26
C ARG A 47 0.88 13.46 0.84
N TYR A 48 0.58 14.50 0.06
CA TYR A 48 1.09 14.64 -1.31
C TYR A 48 2.58 15.01 -1.33
N MET A 49 3.03 15.80 -0.35
CA MET A 49 4.44 16.10 -0.18
C MET A 49 5.24 14.85 0.19
N TYR A 50 4.72 14.00 1.09
CA TYR A 50 5.35 12.70 1.38
C TYR A 50 5.35 11.76 0.17
N ALA A 51 4.27 11.73 -0.62
CA ALA A 51 4.23 10.99 -1.88
C ALA A 51 5.28 11.49 -2.88
N LEU A 52 5.49 12.81 -2.97
CA LEU A 52 6.52 13.40 -3.81
C LEU A 52 7.94 13.03 -3.33
N ILE A 53 8.22 13.10 -2.03
CA ILE A 53 9.51 12.65 -1.46
C ILE A 53 9.77 11.18 -1.81
N PHE A 54 8.74 10.34 -1.69
CA PHE A 54 8.83 8.92 -2.02
C PHE A 54 9.07 8.72 -3.52
N LEU A 55 8.37 9.44 -4.40
CA LEU A 55 8.60 9.41 -5.85
C LEU A 55 10.04 9.83 -6.22
N VAL A 56 10.52 10.95 -5.66
CA VAL A 56 11.89 11.44 -5.91
C VAL A 56 12.91 10.41 -5.45
N THR A 57 12.68 9.76 -4.31
CA THR A 57 13.53 8.67 -3.81
C THR A 57 13.56 7.48 -4.78
N ASN A 58 12.41 7.07 -5.33
CA ASN A 58 12.33 5.99 -6.32
C ASN A 58 13.12 6.34 -7.59
N LEU A 59 12.98 7.57 -8.09
CA LEU A 59 13.72 8.07 -9.25
C LEU A 59 15.23 8.17 -8.97
N LEU A 60 15.63 8.54 -7.75
CA LEU A 60 17.04 8.57 -7.33
C LEU A 60 17.63 7.15 -7.27
N ALA A 61 16.91 6.20 -6.68
CA ALA A 61 17.32 4.80 -6.61
C ALA A 61 17.48 4.20 -8.01
N TRP A 62 16.51 4.47 -8.90
CA TRP A 62 16.59 4.12 -10.31
C TRP A 62 17.82 4.70 -11.01
N THR A 63 18.02 6.02 -10.89
CA THR A 63 19.12 6.73 -11.54
C THR A 63 20.47 6.15 -11.12
N LEU A 64 20.63 5.89 -9.81
CA LEU A 64 21.84 5.26 -9.28
C LEU A 64 22.03 3.82 -9.74
N ARG A 65 20.96 3.05 -9.90
CA ARG A 65 21.03 1.68 -10.42
C ARG A 65 21.48 1.62 -11.87
N ASP A 66 20.89 2.44 -12.74
CA ASP A 66 21.05 2.33 -14.20
C ASP A 66 22.26 3.13 -14.73
N TYR A 67 22.63 4.21 -14.03
CA TYR A 67 23.65 5.19 -14.45
C TYR A 67 24.71 5.49 -13.39
N GLY A 68 24.57 4.98 -12.17
CA GLY A 68 25.45 5.32 -11.05
C GLY A 68 26.78 4.55 -11.00
N ASP A 69 27.03 3.60 -11.90
CA ASP A 69 28.21 2.70 -11.86
C ASP A 69 29.53 3.44 -11.64
N SER A 70 29.77 4.54 -12.37
CA SER A 70 31.01 5.32 -12.28
C SER A 70 31.16 6.00 -10.92
N ALA A 71 30.12 6.71 -10.47
CA ALA A 71 30.10 7.40 -9.19
C ALA A 71 30.19 6.42 -8.01
N LEU A 72 29.53 5.26 -8.10
CA LEU A 72 29.51 4.23 -7.06
C LEU A 72 30.82 3.45 -6.99
N ALA A 73 31.53 3.25 -8.11
CA ALA A 73 32.80 2.54 -8.14
C ALA A 73 33.94 3.30 -7.41
N GLU A 74 33.86 4.64 -7.35
CA GLU A 74 34.86 5.47 -6.66
C GLU A 74 34.74 5.41 -5.13
N LEU A 75 33.56 5.06 -4.59
CA LEU A 75 33.38 4.94 -3.16
C LEU A 75 34.19 3.78 -2.59
N GLN A 76 35.10 4.09 -1.68
CA GLN A 76 35.98 3.10 -1.04
C GLN A 76 35.22 1.93 -0.39
N ARG A 77 34.00 2.17 0.13
CA ARG A 77 33.14 1.13 0.73
C ARG A 77 32.53 0.16 -0.28
N LEU A 78 32.43 0.57 -1.55
CA LEU A 78 31.88 -0.22 -2.64
C LEU A 78 32.95 -0.99 -3.42
N LYS A 79 34.24 -0.85 -3.04
CA LYS A 79 35.33 -1.65 -3.61
C LYS A 79 35.17 -3.16 -3.41
N VAL A 80 34.36 -3.59 -2.43
CA VAL A 80 33.96 -5.00 -2.23
C VAL A 80 33.27 -5.57 -3.48
N CYS A 81 32.53 -4.75 -4.22
CA CYS A 81 31.87 -5.17 -5.47
C CYS A 81 32.85 -5.42 -6.63
N GLN A 82 34.15 -5.10 -6.49
CA GLN A 82 35.16 -5.27 -7.55
C GLN A 82 34.74 -4.67 -8.91
N GLY A 83 33.94 -3.60 -8.90
CA GLY A 83 33.42 -2.96 -10.12
C GLY A 83 32.27 -3.71 -10.81
N ALA A 84 31.74 -4.78 -10.22
CA ALA A 84 30.63 -5.53 -10.80
C ALA A 84 29.33 -4.71 -10.78
N ARG A 85 28.75 -4.46 -11.96
CA ARG A 85 27.54 -3.64 -12.14
C ARG A 85 26.34 -4.11 -11.33
N TYR A 86 26.08 -5.42 -11.27
CA TYR A 86 24.96 -5.97 -10.48
C TYR A 86 25.09 -5.60 -9.01
N CYS A 87 26.31 -5.70 -8.47
CA CYS A 87 26.59 -5.43 -7.07
C CYS A 87 26.50 -3.93 -6.78
N LEU A 88 27.14 -3.09 -7.60
CA LEU A 88 27.11 -1.63 -7.44
C LEU A 88 25.67 -1.09 -7.52
N GLY A 89 24.91 -1.49 -8.53
CA GLY A 89 23.52 -1.08 -8.70
C GLY A 89 22.63 -1.52 -7.53
N ALA A 90 22.72 -2.79 -7.11
CA ALA A 90 21.93 -3.30 -5.99
C ALA A 90 22.27 -2.60 -4.67
N GLU A 91 23.56 -2.45 -4.38
CA GLU A 91 24.06 -1.75 -3.20
C GLU A 91 23.68 -0.26 -3.21
N GLY A 92 23.65 0.40 -4.37
CA GLY A 92 23.17 1.78 -4.53
C GLY A 92 21.68 1.93 -4.20
N VAL A 93 20.83 1.06 -4.76
CA VAL A 93 19.38 1.02 -4.49
C VAL A 93 19.11 0.78 -3.01
N LEU A 94 19.79 -0.19 -2.39
CA LEU A 94 19.60 -0.54 -1.00
C LEU A 94 19.96 0.61 -0.04
N ARG A 95 20.99 1.42 -0.36
CA ARG A 95 21.34 2.61 0.44
C ARG A 95 20.25 3.68 0.36
N VAL A 96 19.83 4.05 -0.85
CA VAL A 96 18.76 5.03 -1.05
C VAL A 96 17.47 4.58 -0.35
N SER A 97 17.12 3.31 -0.50
CA SER A 97 15.98 2.71 0.19
C SER A 97 16.12 2.74 1.71
N LEU A 98 17.30 2.41 2.25
CA LEU A 98 17.55 2.48 3.70
C LEU A 98 17.36 3.91 4.22
N GLY A 99 17.82 4.93 3.49
CA GLY A 99 17.64 6.33 3.86
C GLY A 99 16.17 6.72 3.91
N CYS A 100 15.40 6.28 2.91
CA CYS A 100 13.95 6.47 2.83
C CYS A 100 13.20 5.73 3.94
N PHE A 101 13.54 4.46 4.18
CA PHE A 101 13.00 3.67 5.27
C PHE A 101 13.23 4.36 6.62
N LEU A 102 14.47 4.78 6.91
CA LEU A 102 14.79 5.47 8.16
C LEU A 102 14.01 6.77 8.31
N PHE A 103 13.88 7.56 7.24
CA PHE A 103 13.09 8.79 7.24
C PHE A 103 11.63 8.52 7.62
N PHE A 104 10.96 7.63 6.89
CA PHE A 104 9.56 7.30 7.17
C PHE A 104 9.38 6.57 8.51
N PHE A 105 10.37 5.81 8.96
CA PHE A 105 10.33 5.15 10.26
C PHE A 105 10.48 6.15 11.43
N VAL A 106 11.34 7.17 11.31
CA VAL A 106 11.40 8.29 12.26
C VAL A 106 10.07 9.06 12.28
N MET A 107 9.49 9.30 11.10
CA MET A 107 8.16 9.92 11.00
C MET A 107 7.08 9.05 11.66
N PHE A 108 7.13 7.73 11.50
CA PHE A 108 6.24 6.79 12.18
C PHE A 108 6.36 6.90 13.70
N LEU A 109 7.58 6.79 14.25
CA LEU A 109 7.81 6.85 15.70
C LEU A 109 7.37 8.19 16.30
N SER A 110 7.58 9.29 15.59
CA SER A 110 7.21 10.64 16.05
C SER A 110 5.72 10.97 15.93
N THR A 111 4.95 10.24 15.10
CA THR A 111 3.53 10.53 14.83
C THR A 111 2.58 9.41 15.29
N VAL A 112 3.09 8.31 15.83
CA VAL A 112 2.27 7.21 16.37
C VAL A 112 1.35 7.70 17.49
N ASN A 113 0.10 7.24 17.50
CA ASN A 113 -0.93 7.63 18.47
C ASN A 113 -1.38 9.11 18.42
N THR A 114 -1.09 9.84 17.35
CA THR A 114 -1.76 11.12 17.07
C THR A 114 -3.24 10.85 16.79
N ARG A 115 -4.16 11.60 17.42
CA ARG A 115 -5.60 11.43 17.19
C ARG A 115 -6.28 12.73 16.75
N LYS A 116 -5.85 13.87 17.29
CA LYS A 116 -6.49 15.17 17.05
C LYS A 116 -5.63 16.11 16.19
N VAL A 117 -6.29 16.99 15.45
CA VAL A 117 -5.64 17.99 14.58
C VAL A 117 -4.92 19.10 15.37
N HIS A 118 -5.30 19.34 16.62
CA HIS A 118 -4.71 20.38 17.47
C HIS A 118 -3.46 19.92 18.25
N GLU A 119 -3.04 18.67 18.10
CA GLU A 119 -1.85 18.17 18.79
C GLU A 119 -0.55 18.69 18.14
N CYS A 120 0.50 18.89 18.95
CA CYS A 120 1.84 19.27 18.47
C CYS A 120 2.37 18.31 17.37
N ARG A 121 2.00 17.03 17.46
CA ARG A 121 2.36 16.00 16.48
C ARG A 121 1.75 16.24 15.11
N ASN A 122 0.58 16.88 15.03
CA ASN A 122 0.00 17.30 13.75
C ASN A 122 0.80 18.43 13.10
N SER A 123 1.24 19.44 13.89
CA SER A 123 2.16 20.47 13.38
C SER A 123 3.47 19.86 12.87
N TRP A 124 4.06 18.93 13.64
CA TRP A 124 5.22 18.17 13.18
C TRP A 124 4.92 17.43 11.88
N HIS A 125 3.79 16.72 11.75
CA HIS A 125 3.42 16.00 10.52
C HIS A 125 3.16 16.92 9.32
N SER A 126 2.55 18.09 9.52
CA SER A 126 1.99 18.90 8.43
C SER A 126 2.81 20.12 8.02
N GLU A 127 3.71 20.64 8.87
CA GLU A 127 4.27 21.99 8.65
C GLU A 127 5.79 22.04 8.54
N TRP A 128 6.54 21.33 9.40
CA TRP A 128 8.00 21.49 9.55
C TRP A 128 8.83 20.92 8.38
N TRP A 129 8.51 21.33 7.14
CA TRP A 129 9.07 20.82 5.89
C TRP A 129 10.56 21.06 5.73
N PRO A 130 11.14 22.24 6.02
CA PRO A 130 12.58 22.43 5.89
C PRO A 130 13.37 21.45 6.75
N VAL A 131 12.92 21.22 7.99
CA VAL A 131 13.54 20.25 8.91
C VAL A 131 13.42 18.83 8.37
N LYS A 132 12.24 18.44 7.87
CA LYS A 132 12.04 17.11 7.25
C LYS A 132 12.87 16.89 6.00
N LEU A 133 13.01 17.92 5.15
CA LEU A 133 13.82 17.85 3.94
C LEU A 133 15.31 17.66 4.29
N VAL A 134 15.82 18.40 5.27
CA VAL A 134 17.18 18.21 5.80
C VAL A 134 17.33 16.82 6.41
N LEU A 135 16.34 16.35 7.18
CA LEU A 135 16.34 15.01 7.77
C LEU A 135 16.38 13.92 6.68
N TRP A 136 15.53 14.01 5.66
CA TRP A 136 15.48 13.05 4.55
C TRP A 136 16.78 13.02 3.75
N LEU A 137 17.33 14.18 3.38
CA LEU A 137 18.61 14.27 2.68
C LEU A 137 19.76 13.77 3.55
N GLY A 138 19.80 14.17 4.82
CA GLY A 138 20.82 13.76 5.78
C GLY A 138 20.81 12.25 6.01
N LEU A 139 19.64 11.64 6.24
CA LEU A 139 19.52 10.19 6.38
C LEU A 139 19.92 9.46 5.10
N THR A 140 19.57 9.99 3.92
CA THR A 140 20.01 9.41 2.64
C THR A 140 21.54 9.44 2.53
N VAL A 141 22.18 10.59 2.77
CA VAL A 141 23.66 10.71 2.71
C VAL A 141 24.35 9.80 3.73
N VAL A 142 23.84 9.72 4.97
CA VAL A 142 24.41 8.87 6.03
C VAL A 142 24.44 7.39 5.63
N THR A 143 23.48 6.91 4.84
CA THR A 143 23.52 5.51 4.36
C THR A 143 24.63 5.22 3.35
N PHE A 144 25.08 6.22 2.59
CA PHE A 144 26.31 6.10 1.79
C PHE A 144 27.57 6.10 2.65
N LEU A 145 27.45 6.60 3.88
CA LEU A 145 28.48 6.47 4.90
C LEU A 145 28.41 5.15 5.69
N ALA A 146 27.38 4.32 5.47
CA ALA A 146 27.23 3.06 6.21
C ALA A 146 28.14 1.95 5.64
N PRO A 147 28.66 1.04 6.49
CA PRO A 147 29.45 -0.10 6.03
C PRO A 147 28.56 -1.12 5.28
N SER A 148 29.11 -1.75 4.24
CA SER A 148 28.37 -2.68 3.37
C SER A 148 27.68 -3.85 4.10
N PRO A 149 28.26 -4.45 5.17
CA PRO A 149 27.55 -5.47 5.96
C PRO A 149 26.21 -4.99 6.55
N LEU A 150 26.10 -3.72 6.94
CA LEU A 150 24.85 -3.13 7.44
C LEU A 150 23.80 -3.04 6.31
N VAL A 151 24.22 -2.60 5.12
CA VAL A 151 23.34 -2.47 3.95
C VAL A 151 22.85 -3.84 3.47
N GLN A 152 23.71 -4.86 3.52
CA GLN A 152 23.34 -6.23 3.19
C GLN A 152 22.39 -6.85 4.23
N LEU A 153 22.61 -6.57 5.51
CA LEU A 153 21.66 -6.94 6.57
C LEU A 153 20.31 -6.27 6.33
N TYR A 154 20.30 -4.98 6.02
CA TYR A 154 19.09 -4.27 5.62
C TYR A 154 18.41 -4.93 4.42
N GLY A 155 19.17 -5.31 3.38
CA GLY A 155 18.62 -6.03 2.23
C GLY A 155 17.89 -7.32 2.62
N LYS A 156 18.41 -8.10 3.58
CA LYS A 156 17.72 -9.28 4.11
C LYS A 156 16.44 -8.92 4.86
N VAL A 157 16.47 -7.89 5.70
CA VAL A 157 15.29 -7.38 6.42
C VAL A 157 14.24 -6.82 5.44
N ALA A 158 14.69 -6.18 4.37
CA ALA A 158 13.83 -5.58 3.35
C ALA A 158 13.00 -6.62 2.60
N HIS A 159 13.46 -7.87 2.45
CA HIS A 159 12.62 -8.96 1.91
C HIS A 159 11.38 -9.18 2.78
N PHE A 160 11.56 -9.22 4.10
CA PHE A 160 10.45 -9.38 5.04
C PHE A 160 9.51 -8.17 5.02
N GLY A 161 10.06 -6.95 5.05
CA GLY A 161 9.26 -5.72 4.98
C GLY A 161 8.50 -5.55 3.66
N ALA A 162 9.11 -5.96 2.54
CA ALA A 162 8.45 -6.01 1.24
C ALA A 162 7.29 -7.01 1.22
N GLY A 163 7.46 -8.20 1.82
CA GLY A 163 6.39 -9.17 2.02
C GLY A 163 5.24 -8.61 2.88
N ALA A 164 5.57 -7.95 4.00
CA ALA A 164 4.58 -7.30 4.85
C ALA A 164 3.81 -6.19 4.11
N PHE A 165 4.51 -5.38 3.31
CA PHE A 165 3.90 -4.36 2.44
C PHE A 165 2.89 -4.98 1.48
N LEU A 166 3.27 -6.06 0.77
CA LEU A 166 2.39 -6.77 -0.16
C LEU A 166 1.12 -7.28 0.52
N VAL A 167 1.23 -7.88 1.72
CA VAL A 167 0.07 -8.34 2.51
C VAL A 167 -0.87 -7.19 2.87
N ILE A 168 -0.31 -6.07 3.35
CA ILE A 168 -1.10 -4.91 3.79
C ILE A 168 -1.77 -4.23 2.58
N GLN A 169 -1.02 -4.01 1.50
CA GLN A 169 -1.54 -3.49 0.24
C GLN A 169 -2.66 -4.39 -0.29
N LEU A 170 -2.46 -5.71 -0.24
CA LEU A 170 -3.44 -6.67 -0.70
C LEU A 170 -4.74 -6.57 0.10
N ILE A 171 -4.66 -6.57 1.43
CA ILE A 171 -5.84 -6.42 2.30
C ILE A 171 -6.57 -5.11 1.99
N SER A 172 -5.82 -4.02 1.78
CA SER A 172 -6.39 -2.71 1.41
C SER A 172 -7.15 -2.78 0.09
N VAL A 173 -6.54 -3.35 -0.97
CA VAL A 173 -7.20 -3.50 -2.28
C VAL A 173 -8.42 -4.40 -2.20
N THR A 174 -8.34 -5.54 -1.51
CA THR A 174 -9.49 -6.46 -1.36
C THR A 174 -10.65 -5.79 -0.63
N ARG A 175 -10.36 -5.05 0.45
CA ARG A 175 -11.40 -4.32 1.19
C ARG A 175 -11.97 -3.16 0.39
N PHE A 176 -11.16 -2.45 -0.39
CA PHE A 176 -11.65 -1.45 -1.32
C PHE A 176 -12.61 -2.07 -2.35
N ILE A 177 -12.29 -3.23 -2.93
CA ILE A 177 -13.18 -3.95 -3.85
C ILE A 177 -14.49 -4.35 -3.16
N MET A 178 -14.43 -4.85 -1.91
CA MET A 178 -15.64 -5.19 -1.15
C MET A 178 -16.47 -3.95 -0.80
N TRP A 179 -15.82 -2.86 -0.42
CA TRP A 179 -16.48 -1.58 -0.17
C TRP A 179 -17.17 -1.03 -1.43
N LEU A 180 -16.53 -1.14 -2.61
CA LEU A 180 -17.18 -0.81 -3.89
C LEU A 180 -18.44 -1.65 -4.10
N ASN A 181 -18.37 -2.95 -3.82
CA ASN A 181 -19.53 -3.84 -3.91
C ASN A 181 -20.66 -3.45 -2.96
N ASP A 182 -20.32 -3.06 -1.73
CA ASP A 182 -21.31 -2.68 -0.72
C ASP A 182 -21.90 -1.29 -0.97
N TRP A 183 -21.09 -0.31 -1.39
CA TRP A 183 -21.56 1.03 -1.75
C TRP A 183 -22.50 0.95 -2.95
N CYS A 184 -22.11 0.26 -4.02
CA CYS A 184 -23.00 0.04 -5.16
C CYS A 184 -24.30 -0.66 -4.75
N ARG A 185 -24.30 -1.46 -3.67
CA ARG A 185 -25.51 -2.10 -3.13
C ARG A 185 -26.36 -1.16 -2.27
N SER A 186 -25.76 -0.29 -1.47
CA SER A 186 -26.48 0.56 -0.51
C SER A 186 -27.24 1.71 -1.18
N GLU A 187 -26.78 2.17 -2.34
CA GLU A 187 -27.44 3.24 -3.12
C GLU A 187 -28.73 2.80 -3.83
N ILE A 188 -29.17 1.55 -3.61
CA ILE A 188 -30.27 0.89 -4.34
C ILE A 188 -31.64 1.19 -3.71
N SER A 189 -32.19 2.36 -4.05
CA SER A 189 -33.64 2.61 -4.00
C SER A 189 -34.31 2.70 -5.39
N GLN A 190 -33.59 2.42 -6.50
CA GLN A 190 -34.16 2.43 -7.85
C GLN A 190 -33.80 1.23 -8.75
N LYS A 191 -34.81 0.69 -9.44
CA LYS A 191 -34.77 -0.50 -10.32
C LYS A 191 -33.82 -0.39 -11.54
N ARG A 192 -33.46 0.82 -12.02
CA ARG A 192 -32.52 1.02 -13.15
C ARG A 192 -31.07 0.70 -12.80
N CYS A 193 -30.68 0.81 -11.53
CA CYS A 193 -29.30 0.62 -11.08
C CYS A 193 -28.91 -0.87 -10.94
N HIS A 194 -29.87 -1.75 -10.64
CA HIS A 194 -29.63 -3.19 -10.52
C HIS A 194 -29.15 -3.83 -11.82
N LEU A 195 -29.69 -3.39 -12.97
CA LEU A 195 -29.25 -3.86 -14.29
C LEU A 195 -27.81 -3.41 -14.59
N GLN A 196 -27.44 -2.19 -14.22
CA GLN A 196 -26.08 -1.67 -14.44
C GLN A 196 -25.03 -2.46 -13.65
N ILE A 197 -25.30 -2.77 -12.37
CA ILE A 197 -24.39 -3.55 -11.53
C ILE A 197 -24.24 -4.99 -12.06
N GLN A 198 -25.34 -5.60 -12.52
CA GLN A 198 -25.29 -6.91 -13.17
C GLN A 198 -24.47 -6.87 -14.46
N VAL A 199 -24.64 -5.85 -15.29
CA VAL A 199 -23.85 -5.67 -16.52
C VAL A 199 -22.37 -5.51 -16.19
N VAL A 200 -22.01 -4.64 -15.23
CA VAL A 200 -20.61 -4.46 -14.82
C VAL A 200 -20.01 -5.75 -14.26
N SER A 201 -20.76 -6.49 -13.46
CA SER A 201 -20.32 -7.81 -12.95
C SER A 201 -20.08 -8.82 -14.07
N ILE A 202 -21.00 -8.93 -15.04
CA ILE A 202 -20.84 -9.83 -16.19
C ILE A 202 -19.63 -9.42 -17.02
N VAL A 203 -19.50 -8.12 -17.34
CA VAL A 203 -18.38 -7.58 -18.12
C VAL A 203 -17.05 -7.86 -17.42
N THR A 204 -16.96 -7.64 -16.11
CA THR A 204 -15.72 -7.86 -15.36
C THR A 204 -15.36 -9.34 -15.27
N TYR A 205 -16.33 -10.22 -15.06
CA TYR A 205 -16.13 -11.67 -15.06
C TYR A 205 -15.71 -12.19 -16.45
N VAL A 206 -16.42 -11.82 -17.52
CA VAL A 206 -16.06 -12.20 -18.90
C VAL A 206 -14.69 -11.65 -19.27
N GLY A 207 -14.38 -10.42 -18.88
CA GLY A 207 -13.06 -9.81 -19.05
C GLY A 207 -11.95 -10.61 -18.38
N SER A 208 -12.17 -11.11 -17.17
CA SER A 208 -11.20 -11.97 -16.48
C SER A 208 -10.94 -13.29 -17.23
N LEU A 209 -11.99 -13.94 -17.75
CA LEU A 209 -11.86 -15.16 -18.56
C LEU A 209 -11.15 -14.89 -19.89
N LEU A 210 -11.48 -13.78 -20.55
CA LEU A 210 -10.80 -13.36 -21.78
C LEU A 210 -9.31 -13.12 -21.53
N GLY A 211 -8.95 -12.47 -20.42
CA GLY A 211 -7.56 -12.28 -20.01
C GLY A 211 -6.80 -13.60 -19.85
N ILE A 212 -7.43 -14.61 -19.23
CA ILE A 212 -6.86 -15.97 -19.10
C ILE A 212 -6.64 -16.61 -20.47
N VAL A 213 -7.62 -16.51 -21.39
CA VAL A 213 -7.50 -17.06 -22.75
C VAL A 213 -6.35 -16.39 -23.51
N LEU A 214 -6.26 -15.06 -23.46
CA LEU A 214 -5.17 -14.31 -24.08
C LEU A 214 -3.81 -14.70 -23.49
N MET A 215 -3.75 -14.95 -22.18
CA MET A 215 -2.52 -15.40 -21.53
C MET A 215 -2.06 -16.77 -22.03
N TYR A 216 -2.96 -17.74 -22.25
CA TYR A 216 -2.58 -19.01 -22.87
C TYR A 216 -2.03 -18.83 -24.27
N VAL A 217 -2.67 -17.99 -25.09
CA VAL A 217 -2.27 -17.77 -26.49
C VAL A 217 -0.89 -17.12 -26.60
N TRP A 218 -0.58 -16.17 -25.71
CA TRP A 218 0.66 -15.39 -25.78
C TRP A 218 1.83 -15.96 -24.98
N TYR A 219 1.57 -16.58 -23.81
CA TYR A 219 2.63 -17.01 -22.88
C TYR A 219 2.73 -18.54 -22.71
N ALA A 220 1.82 -19.32 -23.31
CA ALA A 220 1.86 -20.78 -23.32
C ALA A 220 1.60 -21.40 -24.72
N PRO A 221 2.37 -21.00 -25.76
CA PRO A 221 2.14 -21.46 -27.14
C PRO A 221 2.47 -22.94 -27.38
N SER A 222 3.24 -23.58 -26.50
CA SER A 222 3.67 -24.97 -26.62
C SER A 222 3.62 -25.70 -25.26
N LEU A 223 3.49 -27.04 -25.31
CA LEU A 223 3.45 -27.90 -24.12
C LEU A 223 4.76 -27.91 -23.30
N SER A 224 5.84 -27.32 -23.84
CA SER A 224 7.09 -27.12 -23.12
C SER A 224 7.00 -26.05 -22.04
N CYS A 225 6.04 -25.12 -22.13
CA CYS A 225 5.86 -24.00 -21.20
C CYS A 225 5.09 -24.42 -19.93
N LYS A 226 5.57 -25.47 -19.26
CA LYS A 226 4.87 -26.12 -18.14
C LYS A 226 4.57 -25.17 -16.96
N LEU A 227 5.50 -24.28 -16.62
CA LEU A 227 5.32 -23.33 -15.52
C LEU A 227 4.26 -22.29 -15.85
N ASN A 228 4.29 -21.68 -17.04
CA ASN A 228 3.27 -20.72 -17.45
C ASN A 228 1.89 -21.38 -17.54
N ILE A 229 1.80 -22.61 -18.07
CA ILE A 229 0.55 -23.40 -18.03
C ILE A 229 0.07 -23.60 -16.59
N LEU A 230 0.97 -23.98 -15.66
CA LEU A 230 0.62 -24.15 -14.25
C LEU A 230 0.09 -22.86 -13.63
N PHE A 231 0.77 -21.73 -13.82
CA PHE A 231 0.32 -20.45 -13.27
C PHE A 231 -1.06 -20.06 -13.81
N ILE A 232 -1.24 -20.08 -15.13
CA ILE A 232 -2.52 -19.70 -15.77
C ILE A 232 -3.65 -20.67 -15.37
N THR A 233 -3.39 -21.98 -15.29
CA THR A 233 -4.39 -22.96 -14.85
C THR A 233 -4.82 -22.75 -13.41
N VAL A 234 -3.88 -22.50 -12.50
CA VAL A 234 -4.17 -22.22 -11.09
C VAL A 234 -4.98 -20.92 -10.97
N THR A 235 -4.60 -19.85 -11.68
CA THR A 235 -5.37 -18.60 -11.74
C THR A 235 -6.81 -18.83 -12.18
N LEU A 236 -7.03 -19.64 -13.22
CA LEU A 236 -8.38 -20.01 -13.67
C LEU A 236 -9.16 -20.70 -12.55
N VAL A 237 -8.56 -21.69 -11.88
CA VAL A 237 -9.19 -22.39 -10.76
C VAL A 237 -9.53 -21.43 -9.62
N LEU A 238 -8.64 -20.50 -9.27
CA LEU A 238 -8.87 -19.49 -8.23
C LEU A 238 -10.04 -18.57 -8.59
N VAL A 239 -10.13 -18.09 -9.84
CA VAL A 239 -11.26 -17.27 -10.32
C VAL A 239 -12.59 -18.02 -10.21
N GLN A 240 -12.62 -19.29 -10.62
CA GLN A 240 -13.83 -20.12 -10.49
C GLN A 240 -14.20 -20.35 -9.03
N LEU A 241 -13.22 -20.65 -8.18
CA LEU A 241 -13.42 -20.89 -6.75
C LEU A 241 -13.98 -19.64 -6.04
N MET A 242 -13.37 -18.48 -6.26
CA MET A 242 -13.85 -17.20 -5.71
C MET A 242 -15.29 -16.89 -6.14
N THR A 243 -15.62 -17.16 -7.41
CA THR A 243 -16.97 -16.98 -7.96
C THR A 243 -17.97 -17.92 -7.29
N PHE A 244 -17.64 -19.21 -7.17
CA PHE A 244 -18.48 -20.21 -6.51
C PHE A 244 -18.76 -19.86 -5.04
N VAL A 245 -17.72 -19.49 -4.28
CA VAL A 245 -17.85 -19.09 -2.87
C VAL A 245 -18.77 -17.88 -2.73
N SER A 246 -18.59 -16.87 -3.58
CA SER A 246 -19.38 -15.62 -3.55
C SER A 246 -20.86 -15.84 -3.89
N MET A 247 -21.14 -16.79 -4.78
CA MET A 247 -22.49 -17.17 -5.20
C MET A 247 -23.20 -18.13 -4.23
N SER A 248 -22.47 -18.68 -3.24
CA SER A 248 -23.07 -19.60 -2.29
C SER A 248 -24.21 -18.94 -1.51
N SER A 249 -25.30 -19.71 -1.32
CA SER A 249 -26.53 -19.22 -0.67
C SER A 249 -26.31 -18.74 0.77
N LYS A 250 -25.20 -19.14 1.40
CA LYS A 250 -24.80 -18.76 2.75
C LYS A 250 -24.10 -17.40 2.82
N VAL A 251 -23.37 -17.01 1.77
CA VAL A 251 -22.53 -15.79 1.76
C VAL A 251 -23.29 -14.60 1.15
N LYS A 252 -24.07 -14.80 0.07
CA LYS A 252 -24.87 -13.76 -0.62
C LYS A 252 -24.13 -12.42 -0.82
N ALA A 253 -22.84 -12.48 -1.12
CA ALA A 253 -21.99 -11.30 -1.28
C ALA A 253 -22.18 -10.58 -2.63
N GLY A 254 -23.03 -11.10 -3.51
CA GLY A 254 -23.32 -10.51 -4.82
C GLY A 254 -22.31 -10.94 -5.88
N TYR A 255 -22.48 -10.44 -7.10
CA TYR A 255 -21.74 -10.89 -8.28
C TYR A 255 -20.61 -9.93 -8.68
N LEU A 256 -20.61 -8.68 -8.19
CA LEU A 256 -19.63 -7.66 -8.60
C LEU A 256 -18.24 -7.89 -7.97
N ALA A 257 -18.19 -8.17 -6.66
CA ALA A 257 -16.95 -8.47 -5.95
C ALA A 257 -16.09 -9.59 -6.58
N PRO A 258 -16.62 -10.79 -6.92
CA PRO A 258 -15.80 -11.84 -7.54
C PRO A 258 -15.34 -11.48 -8.96
N GLY A 259 -16.10 -10.67 -9.72
CA GLY A 259 -15.70 -10.21 -11.05
C GLY A 259 -14.52 -9.23 -10.99
N LEU A 260 -14.59 -8.22 -10.10
CA LEU A 260 -13.50 -7.27 -9.86
C LEU A 260 -12.25 -7.95 -9.31
N MET A 261 -12.43 -8.87 -8.35
CA MET A 261 -11.34 -9.67 -7.81
C MET A 261 -10.73 -10.58 -8.88
N GLY A 262 -11.54 -11.14 -9.78
CA GLY A 262 -11.10 -11.95 -10.91
C GLY A 262 -10.16 -11.16 -11.85
N ILE A 263 -10.52 -9.94 -12.23
CA ILE A 263 -9.64 -9.06 -13.01
C ILE A 263 -8.32 -8.81 -12.27
N TYR A 264 -8.37 -8.53 -10.98
CA TYR A 264 -7.18 -8.24 -10.19
C TYR A 264 -6.23 -9.43 -10.10
N VAL A 265 -6.73 -10.64 -9.83
CA VAL A 265 -5.95 -11.88 -9.76
C VAL A 265 -5.35 -12.22 -11.14
N VAL A 266 -6.12 -12.05 -12.24
CA VAL A 266 -5.60 -12.23 -13.60
C VAL A 266 -4.49 -11.22 -13.93
N PHE A 267 -4.63 -9.96 -13.49
CA PHE A 267 -3.58 -8.96 -13.62
C PHE A 267 -2.31 -9.33 -12.85
N LEU A 268 -2.43 -9.85 -11.62
CA LEU A 268 -1.27 -10.30 -10.85
C LEU A 268 -0.55 -11.47 -11.54
N CYS A 269 -1.30 -12.45 -12.07
CA CYS A 269 -0.74 -13.57 -12.83
C CYS A 269 -0.01 -13.07 -14.09
N TRP A 270 -0.67 -12.23 -14.88
CA TRP A 270 -0.07 -11.62 -16.07
C TRP A 270 1.22 -10.88 -15.74
N SER A 271 1.21 -10.08 -14.67
CA SER A 271 2.40 -9.36 -14.23
C SER A 271 3.51 -10.29 -13.74
N ALA A 272 3.18 -11.45 -13.15
CA ALA A 272 4.17 -12.43 -12.71
C ALA A 272 4.85 -13.14 -13.89
N ILE A 273 4.08 -13.52 -14.91
CA ILE A 273 4.60 -14.14 -16.13
C ILE A 273 5.47 -13.13 -16.90
N ARG A 274 5.10 -11.86 -16.94
CA ARG A 274 5.92 -10.79 -17.54
C ARG A 274 7.26 -10.57 -16.82
N SER A 275 7.38 -11.00 -15.56
CA SER A 275 8.62 -10.98 -14.78
C SER A 275 9.54 -12.18 -15.07
N GLU A 276 9.09 -13.16 -15.86
CA GLU A 276 9.92 -14.29 -16.29
C GLU A 276 11.17 -13.77 -17.03
N PRO A 277 12.38 -14.33 -16.77
CA PRO A 277 13.58 -13.87 -17.45
C PRO A 277 13.49 -14.08 -18.97
N HIS A 278 13.98 -13.08 -19.72
CA HIS A 278 13.91 -13.02 -21.20
C HIS A 278 14.63 -14.16 -21.94
N THR A 279 15.40 -14.99 -21.25
CA THR A 279 16.04 -16.19 -21.81
C THR A 279 15.05 -17.29 -22.16
N GLU A 280 13.83 -17.24 -21.62
CA GLU A 280 12.83 -18.29 -21.78
C GLU A 280 12.05 -18.16 -23.10
N VAL A 281 11.93 -19.29 -23.81
CA VAL A 281 11.29 -19.36 -25.14
C VAL A 281 9.79 -19.05 -25.07
N CYS A 282 9.18 -19.20 -23.90
CA CYS A 282 7.74 -19.08 -23.68
C CYS A 282 7.20 -17.66 -23.76
N ASN A 283 8.05 -16.64 -23.54
CA ASN A 283 7.64 -15.23 -23.54
C ASN A 283 7.91 -14.51 -24.88
N LYS A 284 8.56 -15.19 -25.85
CA LYS A 284 9.02 -14.55 -27.11
C LYS A 284 7.92 -13.88 -27.93
N LYS A 285 6.70 -14.43 -27.98
CA LYS A 285 5.59 -13.82 -28.73
C LYS A 285 5.14 -12.49 -28.13
N ALA A 286 5.08 -12.40 -26.80
CA ALA A 286 4.72 -11.17 -26.11
C ALA A 286 5.87 -10.15 -26.14
N GLU A 287 7.11 -10.61 -26.09
CA GLU A 287 8.30 -9.76 -26.25
C GLU A 287 8.33 -9.08 -27.63
N VAL A 288 8.14 -9.83 -28.72
CA VAL A 288 8.08 -9.28 -30.09
C VAL A 288 6.96 -8.25 -30.24
N ALA A 289 5.83 -8.45 -29.57
CA ALA A 289 4.73 -7.48 -29.59
C ALA A 289 5.02 -6.18 -28.80
N THR A 290 6.01 -6.20 -27.90
CA THR A 290 6.32 -5.10 -26.97
C THR A 290 7.73 -4.54 -27.09
N SER A 291 8.53 -4.99 -28.07
CA SER A 291 9.97 -4.73 -28.20
C SER A 291 10.37 -3.31 -28.60
N ALA A 292 9.45 -2.34 -28.61
CA ALA A 292 9.81 -0.96 -28.89
C ALA A 292 10.40 -0.31 -27.63
N ASP A 293 11.57 0.31 -27.75
CA ASP A 293 12.29 0.94 -26.61
C ASP A 293 11.41 1.95 -25.83
N TRP A 294 10.56 2.69 -26.53
CA TRP A 294 9.62 3.63 -25.90
C TRP A 294 8.56 2.93 -25.03
N VAL A 295 8.17 1.69 -25.37
CA VAL A 295 7.22 0.88 -24.59
C VAL A 295 7.87 0.44 -23.29
N ASN A 296 9.15 0.05 -23.31
CA ASN A 296 9.89 -0.32 -22.11
C ASN A 296 9.99 0.87 -21.14
N ILE A 297 10.38 2.05 -21.65
CA ILE A 297 10.43 3.29 -20.87
C ILE A 297 9.04 3.64 -20.30
N ALA A 298 8.01 3.60 -21.13
CA ALA A 298 6.64 3.88 -20.68
C ALA A 298 6.19 2.89 -19.59
N SER A 299 6.47 1.60 -19.76
CA SER A 299 6.13 0.57 -18.78
C SER A 299 6.83 0.79 -17.44
N PHE A 300 8.10 1.20 -17.47
CA PHE A 300 8.87 1.52 -16.29
C PHE A 300 8.29 2.73 -15.54
N VAL A 301 8.00 3.82 -16.25
CA VAL A 301 7.39 5.02 -15.66
C VAL A 301 6.03 4.70 -15.05
N ILE A 302 5.18 3.96 -15.78
CA ILE A 302 3.89 3.51 -15.27
C ILE A 302 4.09 2.68 -13.99
N ALA A 303 5.05 1.76 -13.97
CA ALA A 303 5.30 0.93 -12.82
C ALA A 303 5.73 1.75 -11.59
N VAL A 304 6.65 2.71 -11.75
CA VAL A 304 7.05 3.65 -10.68
C VAL A 304 5.84 4.41 -10.15
N ILE A 305 4.98 4.93 -11.03
CA ILE A 305 3.75 5.63 -10.63
C ILE A 305 2.82 4.69 -9.86
N VAL A 306 2.64 3.45 -10.32
CA VAL A 306 1.80 2.44 -9.67
C VAL A 306 2.32 2.12 -8.27
N ILE A 307 3.64 1.99 -8.07
CA ILE A 307 4.23 1.73 -6.74
C ILE A 307 3.95 2.89 -5.78
N VAL A 308 4.13 4.13 -6.24
CA VAL A 308 3.87 5.33 -5.45
C VAL A 308 2.37 5.45 -5.12
N ALA A 309 1.50 5.25 -6.11
CA ALA A 309 0.05 5.31 -5.95
C ALA A 309 -0.45 4.20 -5.01
N ALA A 310 0.05 2.98 -5.15
CA ALA A 310 -0.27 1.86 -4.27
C ALA A 310 0.16 2.14 -2.82
N THR A 311 1.37 2.65 -2.61
CA THR A 311 1.89 3.01 -1.28
C THR A 311 1.04 4.13 -0.66
N PHE A 312 0.72 5.16 -1.45
CA PHE A 312 -0.13 6.28 -1.02
C PHE A 312 -1.54 5.83 -0.64
N SER A 313 -2.20 5.08 -1.52
CA SER A 313 -3.56 4.56 -1.30
C SER A 313 -3.61 3.65 -0.08
N THR A 314 -2.63 2.76 0.06
CA THR A 314 -2.54 1.86 1.22
C THR A 314 -2.31 2.64 2.51
N GLY A 315 -1.47 3.68 2.48
CA GLY A 315 -1.15 4.49 3.65
C GLY A 315 -2.33 5.29 4.19
N ILE A 316 -3.24 5.75 3.32
CA ILE A 316 -4.44 6.48 3.74
C ILE A 316 -5.55 5.55 4.24
N ASP A 317 -5.52 4.27 3.88
CA ASP A 317 -6.53 3.25 4.23
C ASP A 317 -6.46 2.76 5.70
N SER A 318 -5.78 3.52 6.56
CA SER A 318 -5.62 3.28 8.00
C SER A 318 -6.93 2.96 8.74
N LYS A 319 -8.04 3.61 8.38
CA LYS A 319 -9.37 3.39 9.01
C LYS A 319 -9.93 2.01 8.71
N CYS A 320 -9.54 1.42 7.58
CA CYS A 320 -9.99 0.09 7.19
C CYS A 320 -9.31 -0.96 8.07
N LEU A 321 -8.00 -0.86 8.30
CA LEU A 321 -7.19 -1.85 9.04
C LEU A 321 -7.27 -1.75 10.57
N GLN A 322 -7.81 -0.66 11.12
CA GLN A 322 -8.13 -0.60 12.54
C GLN A 322 -9.33 -1.50 12.83
N PHE A 323 -9.06 -2.71 13.33
CA PHE A 323 -10.04 -3.72 13.77
C PHE A 323 -11.02 -3.25 14.87
N LYS A 324 -10.92 -1.99 15.32
CA LYS A 324 -11.84 -1.42 16.30
C LYS A 324 -12.92 -0.67 15.54
N GLN A 325 -14.13 -1.22 15.54
CA GLN A 325 -15.36 -0.49 15.20
C GLN A 325 -15.30 0.89 15.84
N ALA A 326 -15.08 1.92 15.05
CA ALA A 326 -15.50 3.26 15.41
C ALA A 326 -17.01 3.32 15.10
N GLU A 327 -17.81 2.70 15.96
CA GLU A 327 -19.22 3.03 16.15
C GLU A 327 -19.38 4.35 16.94
N GLY A 328 -18.39 5.24 16.85
CA GLY A 328 -18.47 6.62 17.33
C GLY A 328 -18.41 7.55 16.13
N GLU A 329 -19.32 8.52 16.08
CA GLU A 329 -19.27 9.63 15.12
C GLU A 329 -17.84 10.21 15.12
N SER A 330 -17.23 10.33 13.94
CA SER A 330 -15.93 11.00 13.82
C SER A 330 -16.09 12.45 14.25
N GLU A 331 -15.39 12.87 15.30
CA GLU A 331 -15.44 14.25 15.77
C GLU A 331 -14.76 15.17 14.73
N GLU A 332 -15.21 16.42 14.61
CA GLU A 332 -14.66 17.39 13.65
C GLU A 332 -13.13 17.58 13.80
N ASP A 333 -12.61 17.37 15.01
CA ASP A 333 -11.19 17.54 15.34
C ASP A 333 -10.34 16.27 15.10
N ASP A 334 -10.91 15.17 14.62
CA ASP A 334 -10.18 13.94 14.33
C ASP A 334 -9.31 14.07 13.07
N ILE A 335 -8.12 13.46 13.10
CA ILE A 335 -7.24 13.43 11.93
C ILE A 335 -7.87 12.61 10.78
N PRO A 336 -7.63 12.99 9.50
CA PRO A 336 -8.29 12.37 8.36
C PRO A 336 -7.86 10.91 8.12
N TYR A 337 -6.64 10.54 8.51
CA TYR A 337 -6.07 9.20 8.45
C TYR A 337 -5.03 9.04 9.57
N GLY A 338 -4.75 7.82 9.99
CA GLY A 338 -3.76 7.54 11.02
C GLY A 338 -2.34 7.84 10.54
N PHE A 339 -1.74 8.94 11.01
CA PHE A 339 -0.41 9.39 10.58
C PHE A 339 0.68 8.33 10.79
N GLY A 340 0.68 7.64 11.94
CA GLY A 340 1.62 6.56 12.19
C GLY A 340 1.48 5.43 11.16
N PHE A 341 0.27 4.94 10.92
CA PHE A 341 0.05 3.88 9.93
C PHE A 341 0.47 4.31 8.52
N PHE A 342 0.15 5.55 8.12
CA PHE A 342 0.58 6.12 6.85
C PHE A 342 2.10 6.06 6.69
N HIS A 343 2.87 6.55 7.68
CA HIS A 343 4.33 6.52 7.61
C HIS A 343 4.91 5.11 7.68
N LEU A 344 4.29 4.20 8.43
CA LEU A 344 4.68 2.79 8.47
C LEU A 344 4.53 2.14 7.09
N VAL A 345 3.43 2.39 6.38
CA VAL A 345 3.21 1.89 5.02
C VAL A 345 4.25 2.44 4.05
N PHE A 346 4.62 3.73 4.14
CA PHE A 346 5.70 4.29 3.33
C PHE A 346 7.08 3.70 3.66
N ALA A 347 7.36 3.41 4.95
CA ALA A 347 8.59 2.75 5.36
C ALA A 347 8.68 1.32 4.79
N MET A 348 7.60 0.54 4.85
CA MET A 348 7.56 -0.79 4.23
C MET A 348 7.55 -0.71 2.70
N GLY A 349 6.92 0.32 2.13
CA GLY A 349 6.98 0.64 0.71
C GLY A 349 8.41 0.96 0.25
N ALA A 350 9.24 1.55 1.12
CA ALA A 350 10.65 1.79 0.85
C ALA A 350 11.45 0.49 0.70
N MET A 351 11.16 -0.50 1.55
CA MET A 351 11.73 -1.84 1.44
C MET A 351 11.21 -2.57 0.20
N TYR A 352 9.91 -2.46 -0.10
CA TYR A 352 9.31 -3.05 -1.29
C TYR A 352 9.91 -2.51 -2.58
N PHE A 353 10.01 -1.18 -2.75
CA PHE A 353 10.61 -0.65 -3.98
C PHE A 353 12.08 -1.07 -4.12
N ALA A 354 12.82 -1.26 -3.02
CA ALA A 354 14.18 -1.75 -3.14
C ALA A 354 14.22 -3.15 -3.76
N MET A 355 13.36 -4.06 -3.29
CA MET A 355 13.32 -5.45 -3.74
C MET A 355 12.96 -5.55 -5.22
N ILE A 356 12.00 -4.76 -5.67
CA ILE A 356 11.62 -4.76 -7.09
C ILE A 356 12.73 -4.19 -8.00
N PHE A 357 13.48 -3.19 -7.51
CA PHE A 357 14.56 -2.58 -8.28
C PHE A 357 15.79 -3.48 -8.39
N VAL A 358 16.00 -4.37 -7.41
CA VAL A 358 17.09 -5.38 -7.44
C VAL A 358 16.62 -6.76 -7.90
N GLY A 359 15.37 -6.90 -8.36
CA GLY A 359 14.82 -8.15 -8.89
C GLY A 359 14.69 -9.28 -7.86
N TRP A 360 14.52 -8.94 -6.58
CA TRP A 360 14.45 -9.89 -5.44
C TRP A 360 15.67 -10.80 -5.28
N ASN A 361 16.72 -10.57 -6.06
CA ASN A 361 17.98 -11.29 -5.97
C ASN A 361 19.12 -10.39 -6.47
N ALA A 362 19.98 -9.97 -5.55
CA ALA A 362 21.11 -9.09 -5.85
C ALA A 362 22.21 -9.75 -6.70
N SER A 363 22.12 -11.04 -7.06
CA SER A 363 23.15 -11.74 -7.84
C SER A 363 23.05 -11.54 -9.36
N HIS A 364 21.99 -10.91 -9.86
CA HIS A 364 21.76 -10.71 -11.29
C HIS A 364 21.78 -9.22 -11.67
N THR A 365 22.37 -8.92 -12.82
CA THR A 365 22.30 -7.58 -13.41
C THR A 365 20.87 -7.30 -13.88
N MET A 366 20.23 -6.27 -13.36
CA MET A 366 18.99 -5.75 -13.92
C MET A 366 19.27 -4.96 -15.18
N GLU A 367 18.44 -5.16 -16.20
CA GLU A 367 18.49 -4.38 -17.42
C GLU A 367 17.96 -2.97 -17.17
N ARG A 368 18.46 -2.00 -17.93
CA ARG A 368 18.01 -0.61 -17.82
C ARG A 368 16.53 -0.51 -18.15
N TRP A 369 15.83 0.39 -17.47
CA TRP A 369 14.37 0.58 -17.65
C TRP A 369 13.53 -0.67 -17.37
N THR A 370 14.07 -1.63 -16.60
CA THR A 370 13.30 -2.79 -16.12
C THR A 370 13.18 -2.78 -14.61
N ILE A 371 12.12 -3.39 -14.08
CA ILE A 371 11.96 -3.70 -12.66
C ILE A 371 11.43 -5.12 -12.56
N ASP A 372 11.66 -5.78 -11.41
CA ASP A 372 11.01 -7.05 -11.11
C ASP A 372 11.22 -8.14 -12.17
N VAL A 373 12.39 -8.19 -12.81
CA VAL A 373 12.72 -9.25 -13.78
C VAL A 373 13.46 -10.38 -13.06
N GLY A 374 13.08 -11.63 -13.32
CA GLY A 374 13.72 -12.83 -12.79
C GLY A 374 12.77 -13.75 -12.03
N TRP A 375 13.18 -15.02 -11.88
CA TRP A 375 12.36 -16.06 -11.25
C TRP A 375 11.93 -15.74 -9.82
N ALA A 376 12.77 -15.07 -9.03
CA ALA A 376 12.41 -14.66 -7.67
C ALA A 376 11.22 -13.69 -7.69
N SER A 377 11.24 -12.69 -8.57
CA SER A 377 10.12 -11.77 -8.79
C SER A 377 8.85 -12.50 -9.24
N THR A 378 8.96 -13.39 -10.24
CA THR A 378 7.84 -14.20 -10.72
C THR A 378 7.16 -14.96 -9.58
N TRP A 379 7.93 -15.68 -8.75
CA TRP A 379 7.39 -16.45 -7.62
C TRP A 379 6.77 -15.58 -6.54
N VAL A 380 7.36 -14.42 -6.22
CA VAL A 380 6.78 -13.49 -5.25
C VAL A 380 5.42 -12.97 -5.75
N ARG A 381 5.32 -12.64 -7.05
CA ARG A 381 4.07 -12.16 -7.65
C ARG A 381 2.99 -13.24 -7.71
N ILE A 382 3.34 -14.48 -8.07
CA ILE A 382 2.43 -15.64 -8.01
C ILE A 382 2.00 -15.93 -6.57
N GLY A 383 2.93 -15.89 -5.61
CA GLY A 383 2.60 -16.05 -4.20
C GLY A 383 1.64 -14.98 -3.70
N ASN A 384 1.84 -13.73 -4.12
CA ASN A 384 0.95 -12.61 -3.80
C ASN A 384 -0.45 -12.79 -4.42
N GLU A 385 -0.54 -13.31 -5.66
CA GLU A 385 -1.81 -13.67 -6.29
C GLU A 385 -2.57 -14.74 -5.51
N TRP A 386 -1.91 -15.82 -5.10
CA TRP A 386 -2.56 -16.88 -4.33
C TRP A 386 -3.03 -16.36 -2.98
N LEU A 387 -2.20 -15.57 -2.32
CA LEU A 387 -2.58 -14.91 -1.08
C LEU A 387 -3.78 -13.98 -1.28
N ALA A 388 -3.87 -13.28 -2.41
CA ALA A 388 -5.00 -12.43 -2.77
C ALA A 388 -6.31 -13.21 -2.77
N ALA A 389 -6.34 -14.32 -3.51
CA ALA A 389 -7.51 -15.18 -3.59
C ALA A 389 -7.88 -15.76 -2.21
N LEU A 390 -6.89 -16.21 -1.44
CA LEU A 390 -7.10 -16.76 -0.10
C LEU A 390 -7.67 -15.72 0.87
N VAL A 391 -7.12 -14.51 0.90
CA VAL A 391 -7.59 -13.40 1.74
C VAL A 391 -9.02 -13.03 1.38
N TYR A 392 -9.33 -12.91 0.08
CA TYR A 392 -10.69 -12.64 -0.39
C TYR A 392 -11.68 -13.73 0.05
N ILE A 393 -11.36 -15.00 -0.21
CA ILE A 393 -12.20 -16.13 0.19
C ILE A 393 -12.41 -16.14 1.72
N TRP A 394 -11.35 -15.89 2.48
CA TRP A 394 -11.42 -15.82 3.94
C TRP A 394 -12.31 -14.69 4.43
N MET A 395 -12.18 -13.48 3.87
CA MET A 395 -13.02 -12.33 4.22
C MET A 395 -14.52 -12.59 3.99
N MET A 396 -14.84 -13.44 3.03
CA MET A 396 -16.21 -13.80 2.67
C MET A 396 -16.79 -14.91 3.55
N ILE A 397 -15.95 -15.88 3.92
CA ILE A 397 -16.36 -17.06 4.72
C ILE A 397 -16.34 -16.74 6.23
N ALA A 398 -15.39 -15.95 6.72
CA ALA A 398 -15.20 -15.69 8.15
C ALA A 398 -16.46 -15.14 8.86
N PRO A 399 -17.23 -14.18 8.29
CA PRO A 399 -18.47 -13.70 8.91
C PRO A 399 -19.54 -14.79 9.02
N VAL A 400 -19.59 -15.73 8.06
CA VAL A 400 -20.56 -16.84 8.07
C VAL A 400 -20.20 -17.82 9.19
N ILE A 401 -18.93 -18.20 9.30
CA ILE A 401 -18.45 -19.09 10.37
C ILE A 401 -18.71 -18.47 11.74
N TRP A 402 -18.42 -17.18 11.92
CA TRP A 402 -18.60 -16.48 13.19
C TRP A 402 -20.07 -16.43 13.61
N LYS A 403 -20.99 -16.13 12.67
CA LYS A 403 -22.43 -16.16 12.94
C LYS A 403 -22.93 -17.55 13.35
N THR A 404 -22.50 -18.60 12.65
CA THR A 404 -22.89 -19.98 13.00
C THR A 404 -22.39 -20.37 14.41
N ARG A 405 -21.18 -19.96 14.78
CA ARG A 405 -20.62 -20.21 16.12
C ARG A 405 -21.41 -19.49 17.22
N GLN A 406 -21.84 -18.26 16.99
CA GLN A 406 -22.67 -17.51 17.95
C GLN A 406 -24.04 -18.16 18.16
N VAL A 407 -24.72 -18.56 17.07
CA VAL A 407 -26.03 -19.25 17.15
C VAL A 407 -25.93 -20.58 17.91
N GLY A 408 -24.87 -21.37 17.68
CA GLY A 408 -24.64 -22.63 18.41
C GLY A 408 -24.41 -22.42 19.91
N SER A 409 -23.62 -21.40 20.29
CA SER A 409 -23.36 -21.08 21.70
C SER A 409 -24.61 -20.56 22.43
N SER A 410 -25.47 -19.78 21.77
CA SER A 410 -26.74 -19.34 22.36
C SER A 410 -27.67 -20.52 22.64
N ALA A 411 -27.73 -21.50 21.72
CA ALA A 411 -28.58 -22.68 21.86
C ALA A 411 -28.15 -23.62 23.00
N GLU A 412 -26.84 -23.72 23.29
CA GLU A 412 -26.33 -24.50 24.43
C GLU A 412 -26.49 -23.79 25.79
N THR A 413 -26.76 -22.49 25.81
CA THR A 413 -26.96 -21.73 27.07
C THR A 413 -28.43 -21.70 27.50
N GLU A 414 -29.36 -22.05 26.59
CA GLU A 414 -30.82 -22.12 26.87
C GLU A 414 -31.31 -23.54 27.23
N THR A 415 -30.42 -24.53 27.25
CA THR A 415 -30.67 -25.91 27.70
C THR A 415 -29.95 -26.19 29.01
#